data_AF-A0A924SK40-F1
#
_entry.id   AF-A0A924SK40-F1
#
_cell.length_a   1.000
_cell.length_b   1.000
_cell.length_c   1.000
_cell.angle_alpha   90.00
_cell.angle_beta   90.00
_cell.angle_gamma   90.00
#
_symmetry.space_group_name_H-M   'P 1'
#
loop_
_entity.id
_entity.type
_entity.pdbx_description
1 polymer ?
#
loop_
_entity_poly.entity_id
_entity_poly.type
_entity_poly.pdbx_seq_one_letter_code
_entity_poly.pdbx_strand_id
1 'polypeptide(L)' 'MSGEIIRQGDPTSHGGTVLEGSLADICHGKPIAYVGHKVTCPTCKGTFPISRTSRPSSYRLR' A
#
# COMPACT_ATOMS: atom_id res chain seq x y z
N MET A 1 -0.05 9.28 17.38
CA MET A 1 0.33 8.36 16.29
C MET A 1 0.60 9.22 15.07
N SER A 2 1.87 9.54 14.85
CA SER A 2 2.35 10.28 13.70
C SER A 2 1.90 9.54 12.43
N GLY A 3 1.06 10.17 11.62
CA GLY A 3 0.63 9.61 10.35
C GLY A 3 1.81 9.59 9.40
N GLU A 4 2.43 8.43 9.21
CA GLU A 4 3.47 8.25 8.21
C GLU A 4 2.83 8.26 6.82
N ILE A 5 3.25 9.23 6.00
CA ILE A 5 2.77 9.36 4.63
C ILE A 5 3.47 8.28 3.80
N ILE A 6 2.70 7.31 3.31
CA ILE A 6 3.20 6.27 2.43
C ILE A 6 3.45 6.88 1.06
N ARG A 7 4.66 6.71 0.52
CA ARG A 7 5.06 7.24 -0.79
C ARG A 7 5.41 6.09 -1.74
N GLN A 8 5.44 6.36 -3.03
CA GLN A 8 5.97 5.39 -3.99
C GLN A 8 7.43 5.06 -3.65
N GLY A 9 7.74 3.76 -3.61
CA GLY A 9 9.06 3.24 -3.22
C GLY A 9 9.29 3.11 -1.72
N ASP A 10 8.35 3.51 -0.86
CA ASP A 10 8.48 3.32 0.59
C ASP A 10 8.24 1.83 0.96
N PRO A 11 9.01 1.28 1.92
CA PRO A 11 8.81 -0.09 2.36
C PRO A 11 7.51 -0.23 3.16
N THR A 12 6.78 -1.33 2.93
CA THR A 12 5.62 -1.68 3.76
C THR A 12 6.05 -2.51 4.97
N SER A 13 5.25 -2.53 6.03
CA SER A 13 5.54 -3.29 7.26
C SER A 13 5.80 -4.79 7.01
N HIS A 14 5.34 -5.31 5.88
CA HIS A 14 5.53 -6.70 5.48
C HIS A 14 6.81 -6.92 4.64
N GLY A 15 7.70 -5.92 4.55
CA GLY A 15 8.92 -5.93 3.74
C GLY A 15 8.67 -5.74 2.24
N GLY A 16 7.47 -5.29 1.88
CA GLY A 16 7.09 -5.00 0.51
C GLY A 16 7.50 -3.61 0.06
N THR A 17 7.26 -3.26 -1.20
CA THR A 17 7.52 -1.93 -1.74
C THR A 17 6.31 -1.42 -2.50
N VAL A 18 6.00 -0.13 -2.33
CA VAL A 18 4.92 0.50 -3.07
C VAL A 18 5.33 0.78 -4.51
N LEU A 19 4.59 0.21 -5.47
CA LEU A 19 4.83 0.40 -6.90
C LEU A 19 4.07 1.59 -7.46
N GLU A 20 2.83 1.78 -7.02
CA GLU A 20 1.94 2.80 -7.54
C GLU A 20 1.78 3.95 -6.56
N GLY A 21 1.92 5.17 -7.06
CA GLY A 21 1.64 6.40 -6.33
C GLY A 21 0.81 7.34 -7.20
N SER A 22 0.03 8.19 -6.54
CA SER A 22 -0.72 9.25 -7.21
C SER A 22 0.16 10.48 -7.38
N LEU A 23 0.29 10.95 -8.62
CA LEU A 23 0.97 12.20 -8.96
C LEU A 23 0.14 13.44 -8.58
N ALA A 24 -1.13 13.25 -8.21
CA ALA A 24 -2.02 14.32 -7.76
C ALA A 24 -1.52 14.97 -6.45
N ASP A 25 -0.86 14.18 -5.61
CA ASP A 25 -0.34 14.62 -4.33
C ASP A 25 1.11 14.18 -4.18
N ILE A 26 2.01 15.16 -4.30
CA ILE A 26 3.45 14.94 -4.27
C ILE A 26 3.95 15.48 -2.92
N CYS A 27 4.45 14.58 -2.08
CA CYS A 27 5.06 14.96 -0.80
C CYS A 27 6.58 14.84 -0.92
N HIS A 28 7.29 15.95 -0.72
CA HIS A 28 8.76 16.01 -0.83
C HIS A 28 9.30 15.49 -2.18
N GLY A 29 8.61 15.80 -3.29
CA GLY A 29 9.02 15.38 -4.63
C GLY A 29 8.75 13.90 -4.97
N LYS A 30 8.07 13.16 -4.09
CA LYS A 30 7.65 11.78 -4.33
C LYS A 30 6.12 11.68 -4.35
N PRO A 31 5.53 10.92 -5.30
CA PRO A 31 4.09 10.72 -5.32
C PRO A 31 3.64 9.91 -4.10
N ILE A 32 2.52 10.34 -3.52
CA ILE A 32 1.92 9.72 -2.34
C ILE A 32 1.09 8.50 -2.77
N ALA A 33 1.12 7.45 -1.95
CA ALA A 33 0.34 6.25 -2.16
C ALA A 33 -0.91 6.26 -1.27
N TYR A 34 -2.06 6.09 -1.90
CA TYR A 34 -3.35 5.98 -1.24
C TYR A 34 -3.84 4.55 -1.08
N VAL A 35 -4.94 4.40 -0.34
CA VAL A 35 -5.70 3.15 -0.26
C VAL A 35 -6.14 2.75 -1.67
N GLY A 36 -5.85 1.51 -2.06
CA GLY A 36 -6.15 0.94 -3.37
C GLY A 36 -4.95 0.84 -4.32
N HIS A 37 -3.84 1.55 -4.06
CA HIS A 37 -2.63 1.42 -4.87
C HIS A 37 -1.95 0.08 -4.67
N LYS A 38 -1.27 -0.41 -5.72
CA LYS A 38 -0.59 -1.69 -5.68
C LYS A 38 0.78 -1.61 -5.01
N VAL A 39 1.03 -2.59 -4.15
CA VAL A 39 2.34 -2.84 -3.52
C VAL A 39 2.79 -4.26 -3.84
N THR A 40 4.08 -4.47 -4.00
CA THR A 40 4.65 -5.82 -4.02
C THR A 40 4.97 -6.24 -2.60
N CYS A 41 4.78 -7.52 -2.28
CA CYS A 41 5.39 -8.10 -1.11
C CYS A 41 6.24 -9.30 -1.54
N PRO A 42 7.57 -9.30 -1.31
CA PRO A 42 8.43 -10.43 -1.66
C PRO A 42 8.11 -11.66 -0.81
N THR A 43 7.67 -11.46 0.44
CA THR A 43 7.27 -12.53 1.36
C THR A 43 5.99 -13.24 0.91
N CYS A 44 5.00 -12.47 0.45
CA CYS A 44 3.72 -13.03 -0.02
C CYS A 44 3.72 -13.39 -1.52
N LYS A 45 4.83 -13.13 -2.24
CA LYS A 45 5.01 -13.35 -3.69
C LYS A 45 3.82 -12.88 -4.54
N GLY A 46 3.32 -11.68 -4.24
CA GLY A 46 2.12 -11.15 -4.89
C GLY A 46 2.03 -9.65 -4.82
N THR A 47 1.10 -9.10 -5.61
CA THR A 47 0.75 -7.69 -5.62
C THR A 47 -0.54 -7.51 -4.83
N PHE A 48 -0.49 -6.65 -3.80
CA PHE A 48 -1.63 -6.39 -2.92
C PHE A 48 -2.01 -4.92 -2.99
N PRO A 49 -3.30 -4.58 -2.96
CA PRO A 49 -3.72 -3.20 -2.80
C PRO A 49 -3.45 -2.73 -1.36
N ILE A 50 -3.05 -1.46 -1.18
CA ILE A 50 -2.98 -0.83 0.14
C ILE A 50 -4.41 -0.74 0.67
N SER A 51 -4.76 -1.56 1.65
CA SER A 51 -6.06 -1.51 2.31
C SER A 51 -5.89 -0.96 3.72
N ARG A 52 -6.78 -0.04 4.14
CA ARG A 52 -6.88 0.37 5.56
C ARG A 52 -7.28 -0.79 6.50
N THR A 53 -7.78 -1.89 5.94
CA THR A 53 -8.25 -3.05 6.67
C THR A 53 -7.60 -4.31 6.12
N SER A 54 -6.83 -5.01 6.95
CA SER A 54 -6.19 -6.29 6.64
C SER A 54 -7.16 -7.48 6.71
N ARG A 55 -8.44 -7.26 6.40
CA ARG A 55 -9.43 -8.33 6.36
C ARG A 55 -9.73 -8.68 4.91
N PRO A 56 -9.33 -9.87 4.42
CA PRO A 56 -9.95 -10.41 3.22
C PRO A 56 -11.44 -10.59 3.55
N SER A 57 -12.28 -9.74 2.96
CA SER A 57 -13.73 -9.94 2.97
C SER A 57 -14.06 -11.11 2.06
N SER A 58 -13.73 -12.30 2.54
CA SER A 58 -14.19 -13.57 2.01
C SER A 58 -14.67 -14.45 3.16
N TYR A 59 -15.42 -13.87 4.10
CA TYR A 59 -16.37 -14.67 4.87
C TYR A 59 -17.62 -14.85 4.01
N ARG A 60 -17.51 -15.78 3.07
CA ARG A 60 -18.66 -16.46 2.48
C ARG A 60 -19.18 -17.42 3.55
N LEU A 61 -20.23 -17.03 4.26
CA LEU A 61 -21.05 -17.97 5.04
C LEU A 61 -22.47 -17.92 4.46
N ARG A 62 -22.76 -19.01 3.73
CA ARG A 62 -24.04 -19.56 3.27
C ARG A 62 -25.13 -18.58 2.81
#